data_AF-A0AAJ1PQB1-F1
#
_entry.id   AF-A0AAJ1PQB1-F1
#
_cell.length_a   1.000
_cell.length_b   1.000
_cell.length_c   1.000
_cell.angle_alpha   90.00
_cell.angle_beta   90.00
_cell.angle_gamma   90.00
#
_symmetry.space_group_name_H-M   'P 1'
#
loop_
_entity.id
_entity.type
_entity.pdbx_description
1 polymer ?
#
loop_
_entity_poly.entity_id
_entity_poly.type
_entity_poly.pdbx_seq_one_letter_code
_entity_poly.pdbx_strand_id
1 'polypeptide(L)'
;MIANYIVTLILIPFIFIVPGLFLTILLRIKRSFLETISISFFLSFVIIGLLGILLKVIGFGLNFFIISSFLVLITILVVIKLLTLKNLPKISREIKFVILIFLIGYFVKVALQTFILFYPLGGDWFEHYQISSTFLQEDWKFADKFNRPPLFNYLIAFVMSISSKDLWVAQIVAVFLNSIFIFPFFLLAGKFFDKKVQMLSTVFVAINPLLTENALYIWPKNFVGFFILLFFYLLLKKNKNWFLLGGIAGLGLLTHQLSLFYILTGFFILYLLHRTRIFVTREFFTMCFMMLIFLLPWFLYTTSYKTTHTMFFYYPFAVDGYEKVLNATFSEVWQTFSSKPFYYIVGVRIANFLNTIFPVIPALKIINLIIPLPTIYLHKIVDISILPLAYHYFHSFPGNLTLPLSIFVFLGIVKICRMKKYRILLIMILLPFLFTDLFYGWIVPGLARQTLQPTIPLLILIGVWYVNSLKHRKFLFTLILLLIVVETAVFIYAYYDYFLSTWKFLDKISVLSTWTGQNSAYNIFFKISQFT
;
A
#
# COMPACT_ATOMS: atom_id res chain seq x y z
N MET A 1 24.84 -11.57 -14.93
CA MET A 1 23.65 -10.73 -14.65
C MET A 1 22.35 -11.50 -14.85
N ILE A 2 22.02 -12.00 -16.06
CA ILE A 2 20.75 -12.71 -16.35
C ILE A 2 20.50 -13.90 -15.41
N ALA A 3 21.52 -14.73 -15.14
CA ALA A 3 21.37 -15.85 -14.22
C ALA A 3 20.96 -15.41 -12.80
N ASN A 4 21.63 -14.38 -12.24
CA ASN A 4 21.31 -13.83 -10.92
C ASN A 4 19.89 -13.25 -10.89
N TYR A 5 19.46 -12.63 -11.99
CA TYR A 5 18.10 -12.10 -12.15
C TYR A 5 17.05 -13.21 -12.07
N ILE A 6 17.24 -14.29 -12.85
CA ILE A 6 16.33 -15.45 -12.86
C ILE A 6 16.31 -16.14 -11.50
N VAL A 7 17.47 -16.35 -10.88
CA VAL A 7 17.58 -16.96 -9.55
C VAL A 7 16.84 -16.11 -8.52
N THR A 8 17.02 -14.78 -8.54
CA THR A 8 16.33 -13.86 -7.61
C THR A 8 14.83 -13.91 -7.79
N LEU A 9 14.33 -13.91 -9.04
CA LEU A 9 12.91 -14.02 -9.34
C LEU A 9 12.27 -15.29 -8.79
N ILE A 10 12.98 -16.42 -8.89
CA ILE A 10 12.52 -17.70 -8.36
C ILE A 10 12.60 -17.71 -6.84
N LEU A 11 13.68 -17.17 -6.26
CA LEU A 11 13.96 -17.24 -4.83
C LEU A 11 12.95 -16.44 -3.98
N ILE A 12 12.49 -15.28 -4.48
CA ILE A 12 11.59 -14.38 -3.75
C ILE A 12 10.30 -15.07 -3.25
N PRO A 13 9.50 -15.75 -4.10
CA PRO A 13 8.34 -16.52 -3.64
C PRO A 13 8.69 -17.55 -2.57
N PHE A 14 9.82 -18.25 -2.70
CA PHE A 14 10.22 -19.27 -1.73
C PHE A 14 10.53 -18.65 -0.36
N ILE A 15 11.33 -17.57 -0.33
CA ILE A 15 11.67 -16.83 0.88
C ILE A 15 10.40 -16.41 1.64
N PHE A 16 9.42 -15.86 0.92
CA PHE A 16 8.24 -15.27 1.57
C PHE A 16 7.08 -16.24 1.80
N ILE A 17 7.09 -17.46 1.24
CA ILE A 17 6.01 -18.45 1.47
C ILE A 17 6.46 -19.58 2.39
N VAL A 18 7.63 -20.16 2.13
CA VAL A 18 8.05 -21.43 2.72
C VAL A 18 8.17 -21.39 4.24
N PRO A 19 8.77 -20.35 4.86
CA PRO A 19 8.92 -20.29 6.32
C PRO A 19 7.56 -20.25 7.04
N GLY A 20 6.62 -19.47 6.53
CA GLY A 20 5.28 -19.44 7.07
C GLY A 20 4.46 -20.68 6.73
N LEU A 21 4.70 -21.34 5.59
CA LEU A 21 4.07 -22.62 5.27
C LEU A 21 4.48 -23.69 6.29
N PHE A 22 5.76 -23.75 6.65
CA PHE A 22 6.26 -24.59 7.73
C PHE A 22 5.48 -24.37 9.02
N LEU A 23 5.36 -23.11 9.46
CA LEU A 23 4.63 -22.77 10.67
C LEU A 23 3.14 -23.11 10.57
N THR A 24 2.49 -22.89 9.43
CA THR A 24 1.08 -23.30 9.28
C THR A 24 0.88 -24.81 9.42
N ILE A 25 1.82 -25.61 8.91
CA ILE A 25 1.80 -27.06 9.04
C ILE A 25 2.07 -27.47 10.49
N LEU A 26 3.10 -26.89 11.12
CA LEU A 26 3.49 -27.17 12.50
C LEU A 26 2.35 -26.84 13.48
N LEU A 27 1.73 -25.68 13.31
CA LEU A 27 0.60 -25.20 14.11
C LEU A 27 -0.74 -25.88 13.74
N ARG A 28 -0.73 -26.83 12.79
CA ARG A 28 -1.90 -27.58 12.32
C ARG A 28 -3.08 -26.67 11.98
N ILE A 29 -2.80 -25.54 11.33
CA ILE A 29 -3.81 -24.55 10.96
C ILE A 29 -4.72 -25.14 9.87
N LYS A 30 -5.87 -25.72 10.28
CA LYS A 30 -6.87 -26.29 9.37
C LYS A 30 -7.64 -25.17 8.67
N ARG A 31 -7.19 -24.79 7.47
CA ARG A 31 -7.77 -23.73 6.65
C ARG A 31 -7.86 -24.18 5.19
N SER A 32 -8.62 -23.42 4.39
CA SER A 32 -8.59 -23.63 2.93
C SER A 32 -7.19 -23.32 2.39
N PHE A 33 -6.80 -23.95 1.29
CA PHE A 33 -5.45 -23.82 0.74
C PHE A 33 -5.03 -22.35 0.49
N LEU A 34 -5.94 -21.51 -0.03
CA LEU A 34 -5.65 -20.10 -0.28
C LEU A 34 -5.50 -19.26 0.99
N GLU A 35 -6.25 -19.61 2.05
CA GLU A 35 -6.04 -19.03 3.38
C GLU A 35 -4.71 -19.44 3.96
N THR A 36 -4.32 -20.71 3.79
CA THR A 36 -3.01 -21.20 4.22
C THR A 36 -1.91 -20.39 3.55
N ILE A 37 -1.95 -20.22 2.22
CA ILE A 37 -0.98 -19.38 1.50
C ILE A 37 -0.94 -17.95 2.07
N SER A 38 -2.10 -17.33 2.28
CA SER A 38 -2.17 -15.95 2.79
C SER A 38 -1.61 -15.85 4.23
N ILE A 39 -1.90 -16.82 5.09
CA ILE A 39 -1.35 -16.87 6.45
C ILE A 39 0.15 -17.21 6.42
N SER A 40 0.61 -18.04 5.47
CA SER A 40 2.02 -18.35 5.28
C SER A 40 2.82 -17.10 4.93
N PHE A 41 2.34 -16.25 4.01
CA PHE A 41 2.99 -14.95 3.77
C PHE A 41 3.13 -14.13 5.06
N PHE A 42 2.02 -13.96 5.79
CA PHE A 42 2.04 -13.26 7.08
C PHE A 42 3.09 -13.84 8.04
N LEU A 43 3.09 -15.15 8.25
CA LEU A 43 4.02 -15.83 9.16
C LEU A 43 5.48 -15.74 8.69
N SER A 44 5.75 -15.77 7.39
CA SER A 44 7.09 -15.52 6.86
C SER A 44 7.55 -14.10 7.15
N PHE A 45 6.67 -13.10 7.06
CA PHE A 45 7.02 -11.72 7.42
C PHE A 45 7.26 -11.55 8.92
N VAL A 46 6.56 -12.31 9.77
CA VAL A 46 6.90 -12.41 11.20
C VAL A 46 8.31 -12.96 11.38
N ILE A 47 8.61 -14.11 10.76
CA ILE A 47 9.92 -14.76 10.89
C ILE A 47 11.04 -13.86 10.37
N ILE A 48 10.90 -13.29 9.18
CA ILE A 48 11.97 -12.52 8.57
C ILE A 48 12.07 -11.14 9.22
N GLY A 49 10.94 -10.42 9.24
CA GLY A 49 10.89 -9.02 9.69
C GLY A 49 11.06 -8.86 11.20
N LEU A 50 10.23 -9.54 12.00
CA LEU A 50 10.24 -9.35 13.45
C LEU A 50 11.48 -9.98 14.09
N LEU A 51 11.93 -11.16 13.66
CA LEU A 51 13.16 -11.76 14.18
C LEU A 51 14.36 -10.87 13.91
N GLY A 52 14.45 -10.28 12.72
CA GLY A 52 15.49 -9.32 12.37
C GLY A 52 15.56 -8.12 13.31
N ILE A 53 14.41 -7.48 13.53
CA ILE A 53 14.29 -6.35 14.46
C ILE A 53 14.62 -6.79 15.88
N LEU A 54 14.11 -7.94 16.34
CA LEU A 54 14.36 -8.46 17.68
C LEU A 54 15.85 -8.73 17.90
N LEU A 55 16.51 -9.44 16.98
CA LEU A 55 17.96 -9.72 17.04
C LEU A 55 18.75 -8.43 17.19
N LYS A 56 18.42 -7.40 16.39
CA LYS A 56 19.06 -6.09 16.47
C LYS A 56 18.83 -5.42 17.84
N VAL A 57 17.62 -5.46 18.37
CA VAL A 57 17.28 -4.87 19.68
C VAL A 57 18.04 -5.56 20.82
N ILE A 58 18.25 -6.88 20.76
CA ILE A 58 19.02 -7.62 21.78
C ILE A 58 20.55 -7.54 21.57
N GLY A 59 21.04 -6.73 20.63
CA GLY A 59 22.47 -6.53 20.39
C GLY A 59 23.16 -7.64 19.59
N PHE A 60 22.41 -8.64 19.11
CA PHE A 60 22.92 -9.55 18.10
C PHE A 60 22.88 -8.82 16.76
N GLY A 61 24.05 -8.45 16.22
CA GLY A 61 24.18 -7.83 14.89
C GLY A 61 23.36 -8.59 13.82
N LEU A 62 23.06 -7.94 12.70
CA LEU A 62 22.20 -8.54 11.67
C LEU A 62 22.99 -9.55 10.88
N ASN A 63 23.03 -10.75 11.42
CA ASN A 63 23.62 -11.86 10.72
C ASN A 63 22.60 -12.44 9.74
N PHE A 64 22.46 -11.77 8.58
CA PHE A 64 21.63 -12.24 7.47
C PHE A 64 21.99 -13.68 7.06
N PHE A 65 23.23 -14.10 7.26
CA PHE A 65 23.66 -15.48 7.03
C PHE A 65 23.01 -16.47 8.00
N ILE A 66 22.86 -16.14 9.29
CA ILE A 66 22.11 -16.98 10.25
C ILE A 66 20.65 -17.11 9.82
N ILE A 67 19.98 -15.99 9.52
CA ILE A 67 18.58 -16.02 9.10
C ILE A 67 18.43 -16.87 7.83
N SER A 68 19.32 -16.68 6.84
CA SER A 68 19.27 -17.41 5.57
C SER A 68 19.53 -18.91 5.74
N SER A 69 20.51 -19.29 6.56
CA SER A 69 20.79 -20.69 6.89
C SER A 69 19.57 -21.35 7.55
N PHE A 70 18.91 -20.63 8.45
CA PHE A 70 17.66 -21.08 9.06
C PHE A 70 16.53 -21.22 8.04
N LEU A 71 16.40 -20.30 7.08
CA LEU A 71 15.41 -20.40 6.00
C LEU A 71 15.65 -21.62 5.08
N VAL A 72 16.92 -21.92 4.77
CA VAL A 72 17.28 -23.12 3.99
C VAL A 72 16.88 -24.39 4.72
N LEU A 73 17.20 -24.48 6.02
CA LEU A 73 16.80 -25.62 6.84
C LEU A 73 15.27 -25.78 6.88
N ILE A 74 14.53 -24.70 7.13
CA ILE A 74 13.06 -24.72 7.11
C ILE A 74 12.55 -25.19 5.74
N THR A 75 13.17 -24.73 4.65
CA THR A 75 12.78 -25.11 3.30
C THR A 75 12.93 -26.61 3.07
N ILE A 76 14.05 -27.19 3.49
CA ILE A 76 14.28 -28.64 3.43
C ILE A 76 13.20 -29.38 4.24
N LEU A 77 12.91 -28.94 5.47
CA LEU A 77 11.89 -29.56 6.32
C LEU A 77 10.47 -29.48 5.71
N VAL A 78 10.12 -28.36 5.08
CA VAL A 78 8.84 -28.21 4.37
C VAL A 78 8.76 -29.15 3.18
N VAL A 79 9.82 -29.21 2.37
CA VAL A 79 9.87 -30.09 1.21
C VAL A 79 9.72 -31.55 1.64
N ILE A 80 10.50 -32.01 2.63
CA ILE A 80 10.37 -33.35 3.21
C ILE A 80 8.93 -33.58 3.67
N LYS A 81 8.35 -32.63 4.42
CA LYS A 81 6.98 -32.78 4.92
C LYS A 81 5.97 -32.88 3.78
N LEU A 82 6.06 -32.03 2.76
CA LEU A 82 5.18 -32.05 1.59
C LEU A 82 5.31 -33.37 0.80
N LEU A 83 6.52 -33.91 0.65
CA LEU A 83 6.76 -35.21 0.02
C LEU A 83 6.16 -36.37 0.83
N THR A 84 6.13 -36.27 2.16
CA THR A 84 5.51 -37.30 3.03
C THR A 84 3.97 -37.21 3.10
N LEU A 85 3.35 -36.13 2.60
CA LEU A 85 1.90 -36.01 2.59
C LEU A 85 1.32 -36.91 1.50
N LYS A 86 0.75 -38.05 1.91
CA LYS A 86 0.08 -39.00 1.00
C LYS A 86 -1.04 -38.39 0.16
N ASN A 87 -1.64 -37.29 0.62
CA ASN A 87 -2.75 -36.61 -0.05
C ASN A 87 -2.57 -35.09 0.01
N LEU A 88 -2.01 -34.50 -1.06
CA LEU A 88 -2.05 -33.05 -1.23
C LEU A 88 -3.50 -32.60 -1.45
N PRO A 89 -3.91 -31.46 -0.86
CA PRO A 89 -5.26 -30.94 -1.05
C PRO A 89 -5.49 -30.67 -2.55
N LYS A 90 -6.60 -31.17 -3.09
CA LYS A 90 -6.98 -30.90 -4.48
C LYS A 90 -7.11 -29.38 -4.67
N ILE A 91 -6.28 -28.83 -5.56
CA ILE A 91 -6.31 -27.41 -5.90
C ILE A 91 -7.52 -27.15 -6.80
N SER A 92 -8.51 -26.42 -6.27
CA SER A 92 -9.70 -26.01 -7.03
C SER A 92 -9.36 -25.13 -8.23
N ARG A 93 -10.28 -25.05 -9.20
CA ARG A 93 -10.12 -24.23 -10.41
C ARG A 93 -9.91 -22.75 -10.06
N GLU A 94 -10.63 -22.27 -9.05
CA GLU A 94 -10.58 -20.90 -8.54
C GLU A 94 -9.22 -20.55 -7.96
N ILE A 95 -8.60 -21.51 -7.25
CA ILE A 95 -7.26 -21.33 -6.69
C ILE A 95 -6.21 -21.31 -7.80
N LYS A 96 -6.28 -22.24 -8.77
CA LYS A 96 -5.38 -22.22 -9.94
C LYS A 96 -5.49 -20.88 -10.68
N PHE A 97 -6.70 -20.37 -10.82
CA PHE A 97 -6.97 -19.09 -11.45
C PHE A 97 -6.29 -17.92 -10.73
N VAL A 98 -6.48 -17.75 -9.41
CA VAL A 98 -5.85 -16.62 -8.70
C VAL A 98 -4.33 -16.71 -8.69
N ILE A 99 -3.76 -17.92 -8.60
CA ILE A 99 -2.31 -18.13 -8.73
C ILE A 99 -1.83 -17.72 -10.11
N LEU A 100 -2.54 -18.12 -11.18
CA LEU A 100 -2.18 -17.75 -12.54
C LEU A 100 -2.24 -16.24 -12.75
N ILE A 101 -3.31 -15.57 -12.30
CA ILE A 101 -3.44 -14.11 -12.39
C ILE A 101 -2.33 -13.40 -11.61
N PHE A 102 -1.98 -13.90 -10.41
CA PHE A 102 -0.86 -13.37 -9.63
C PHE A 102 0.46 -13.51 -10.40
N LEU A 103 0.78 -14.70 -10.93
CA LEU A 103 2.02 -14.95 -11.64
C LEU A 103 2.13 -14.12 -12.91
N ILE A 104 1.09 -14.10 -13.76
CA ILE A 104 1.06 -13.26 -14.96
C ILE A 104 1.24 -11.79 -14.57
N GLY A 105 0.47 -11.30 -13.60
CA GLY A 105 0.57 -9.91 -13.15
C GLY A 105 1.95 -9.56 -12.60
N TYR A 106 2.57 -10.46 -11.82
CA TYR A 106 3.92 -10.28 -11.29
C TYR A 106 4.97 -10.20 -12.40
N PHE A 107 5.00 -11.17 -13.32
CA PHE A 107 5.97 -11.20 -14.41
C PHE A 107 5.79 -10.03 -15.37
N VAL A 108 4.55 -9.64 -15.70
CA VAL A 108 4.28 -8.45 -16.52
C VAL A 108 4.81 -7.20 -15.83
N LYS A 109 4.59 -7.01 -14.53
CA LYS A 109 5.10 -5.83 -13.81
C LYS A 109 6.63 -5.81 -13.74
N VAL A 110 7.26 -6.96 -13.47
CA VAL A 110 8.72 -7.08 -13.52
C VAL A 110 9.24 -6.73 -14.92
N ALA A 111 8.59 -7.21 -15.99
CA ALA A 111 8.96 -6.84 -17.36
C ALA A 111 8.74 -5.35 -17.62
N LEU A 112 7.67 -4.74 -17.12
CA LEU A 112 7.43 -3.29 -17.25
C LEU A 112 8.56 -2.46 -16.62
N GLN A 113 9.20 -2.94 -15.56
CA GLN A 113 10.35 -2.24 -14.97
C GLN A 113 11.53 -2.13 -15.93
N THR A 114 11.73 -3.08 -16.86
CA THR A 114 12.81 -2.99 -17.85
C THR A 114 12.59 -1.91 -18.90
N PHE A 115 11.34 -1.43 -19.05
CA PHE A 115 10.99 -0.35 -19.97
C PHE A 115 10.99 1.04 -19.29
N ILE A 116 11.10 1.09 -17.96
CA ILE A 116 11.21 2.34 -17.22
C ILE A 116 12.67 2.80 -17.33
N LEU A 117 12.94 3.65 -18.33
CA LEU A 117 14.26 4.18 -18.67
C LEU A 117 14.90 5.01 -17.55
N PHE A 118 14.12 5.52 -16.58
CA PHE A 118 14.59 6.50 -15.60
C PHE A 118 14.44 6.03 -14.15
N TYR A 119 15.51 6.29 -13.38
CA TYR A 119 15.80 5.68 -12.09
C TYR A 119 15.76 6.68 -10.92
N PRO A 120 14.88 7.70 -10.96
CA PRO A 120 13.75 7.62 -10.04
C PRO A 120 12.40 8.11 -10.57
N LEU A 121 11.35 7.31 -10.32
CA LEU A 121 9.92 7.67 -10.46
C LEU A 121 9.46 8.73 -9.43
N GLY A 122 10.36 9.24 -8.58
CA GLY A 122 10.08 10.24 -7.55
C GLY A 122 10.95 10.06 -6.30
N GLY A 123 10.90 11.04 -5.38
CA GLY A 123 11.69 11.04 -4.15
C GLY A 123 11.45 9.80 -3.28
N ASP A 124 10.19 9.50 -2.97
CA ASP A 124 9.80 8.32 -2.17
C ASP A 124 10.37 7.01 -2.75
N TRP A 125 10.45 6.88 -4.09
CA TRP A 125 10.88 5.64 -4.74
C TRP A 125 12.32 5.27 -4.41
N PHE A 126 13.22 6.23 -4.58
CA PHE A 126 14.64 6.04 -4.31
C PHE A 126 14.94 6.08 -2.81
N GLU A 127 14.20 6.89 -2.05
CA GLU A 127 14.28 6.95 -0.60
C GLU A 127 14.06 5.56 0.03
N HIS A 128 13.05 4.81 -0.41
CA HIS A 128 12.82 3.46 0.10
C HIS A 128 13.98 2.49 -0.19
N TYR A 129 14.63 2.59 -1.36
CA TYR A 129 15.85 1.84 -1.64
C TYR A 129 17.03 2.27 -0.75
N GLN A 130 17.21 3.57 -0.53
CA GLN A 130 18.25 4.09 0.36
C GLN A 130 18.02 3.59 1.80
N ILE A 131 16.78 3.63 2.29
CA ILE A 131 16.43 3.09 3.61
C ILE A 131 16.75 1.59 3.67
N SER A 132 16.35 0.81 2.67
CA SER A 132 16.73 -0.61 2.58
C SER A 132 18.24 -0.84 2.58
N SER A 133 19.00 -0.02 1.85
CA SER A 133 20.45 -0.08 1.81
C SER A 133 21.08 0.24 3.17
N THR A 134 20.48 1.13 3.96
CA THR A 134 21.00 1.46 5.31
C THR A 134 20.81 0.33 6.31
N PHE A 135 19.74 -0.46 6.18
CA PHE A 135 19.59 -1.69 6.96
C PHE A 135 20.72 -2.70 6.70
N LEU A 136 21.29 -2.74 5.47
CA LEU A 136 22.43 -3.60 5.11
C LEU A 136 23.77 -3.13 5.70
N GLN A 137 23.91 -1.82 5.93
CA GLN A 137 25.12 -1.22 6.49
C GLN A 137 25.11 -1.23 8.03
N GLU A 138 24.06 -1.80 8.63
CA GLU A 138 23.77 -1.77 10.06
C GLU A 138 23.59 -0.36 10.66
N ASP A 139 23.53 0.69 9.82
CA ASP A 139 23.23 2.07 10.21
C ASP A 139 21.72 2.33 10.26
N TRP A 140 21.09 1.69 11.22
CA TRP A 140 19.64 1.79 11.44
C TRP A 140 19.20 3.17 11.96
N LYS A 141 20.15 3.99 12.43
CA LYS A 141 19.88 5.39 12.83
C LYS A 141 19.44 6.21 11.63
N PHE A 142 20.04 5.96 10.46
CA PHE A 142 19.65 6.64 9.23
C PHE A 142 18.25 6.22 8.75
N ALA A 143 17.88 4.95 8.91
CA ALA A 143 16.53 4.48 8.59
C ALA A 143 15.44 5.16 9.43
N ASP A 144 15.76 5.50 10.69
CA ASP A 144 14.84 6.17 11.61
C ASP A 144 14.59 7.64 11.25
N LYS A 145 15.57 8.31 10.62
CA LYS A 145 15.45 9.72 10.17
C LYS A 145 14.23 9.96 9.26
N PHE A 146 13.75 8.91 8.58
CA PHE A 146 12.63 9.03 7.65
C PHE A 146 11.25 8.88 8.29
N ASN A 147 11.16 8.58 9.61
CA ASN A 147 9.89 8.40 10.32
C ASN A 147 8.95 7.36 9.66
N ARG A 148 9.52 6.35 8.98
CA ARG A 148 8.77 5.31 8.26
C ARG A 148 8.72 4.00 9.05
N PRO A 149 7.61 3.26 8.99
CA PRO A 149 7.58 1.89 9.49
C PRO A 149 8.59 0.97 8.78
N PRO A 150 9.25 0.04 9.48
CA PRO A 150 10.47 -0.61 8.98
C PRO A 150 10.20 -1.80 8.07
N LEU A 151 9.05 -2.47 8.18
CA LEU A 151 8.89 -3.85 7.71
C LEU A 151 9.15 -3.99 6.20
N PHE A 152 8.58 -3.10 5.39
CA PHE A 152 8.73 -3.17 3.94
C PHE A 152 10.20 -3.03 3.50
N ASN A 153 10.87 -1.98 3.97
CA ASN A 153 12.26 -1.71 3.64
C ASN A 153 13.20 -2.80 4.19
N TYR A 154 12.88 -3.34 5.37
CA TYR A 154 13.64 -4.41 5.98
C TYR A 154 13.51 -5.73 5.19
N LEU A 155 12.31 -6.09 4.72
CA LEU A 155 12.13 -7.28 3.88
C LEU A 155 12.87 -7.16 2.54
N ILE A 156 12.94 -5.94 1.98
CA ILE A 156 13.77 -5.66 0.80
C ILE A 156 15.26 -5.84 1.11
N ALA A 157 15.74 -5.23 2.20
CA ALA A 157 17.13 -5.35 2.65
C ALA A 157 17.51 -6.82 2.88
N PHE A 158 16.61 -7.62 3.48
CA PHE A 158 16.82 -9.04 3.67
C PHE A 158 17.12 -9.76 2.35
N VAL A 159 16.33 -9.55 1.29
CA VAL A 159 16.59 -10.19 0.00
C VAL A 159 17.86 -9.64 -0.66
N MET A 160 18.11 -8.33 -0.56
CA MET A 160 19.34 -7.73 -1.08
C MET A 160 20.61 -8.29 -0.41
N SER A 161 20.52 -8.70 0.86
CA SER A 161 21.65 -9.27 1.60
C SER A 161 22.12 -10.63 1.08
N ILE A 162 21.22 -11.37 0.41
CA ILE A 162 21.47 -12.75 -0.07
C ILE A 162 21.50 -12.87 -1.59
N SER A 163 21.13 -11.80 -2.30
CA SER A 163 21.23 -11.69 -3.75
C SER A 163 22.27 -10.61 -4.10
N SER A 164 21.85 -9.44 -4.58
CA SER A 164 22.71 -8.27 -4.78
C SER A 164 22.14 -7.03 -4.11
N LYS A 165 23.01 -6.03 -3.88
CA LYS A 165 22.66 -4.73 -3.28
C LYS A 165 22.14 -3.72 -4.30
N ASP A 166 21.91 -4.17 -5.53
CA ASP A 166 21.50 -3.30 -6.62
C ASP A 166 20.03 -2.93 -6.49
N LEU A 167 19.68 -1.76 -7.05
CA LEU A 167 18.31 -1.26 -7.03
C LEU A 167 17.31 -2.17 -7.77
N TRP A 168 17.74 -2.89 -8.80
CA TRP A 168 16.88 -3.84 -9.52
C TRP A 168 16.38 -4.97 -8.62
N VAL A 169 17.16 -5.40 -7.62
CA VAL A 169 16.70 -6.41 -6.62
C VAL A 169 15.60 -5.82 -5.77
N ALA A 170 15.80 -4.60 -5.26
CA ALA A 170 14.80 -3.91 -4.45
C ALA A 170 13.48 -3.70 -5.21
N GLN A 171 13.56 -3.37 -6.50
CA GLN A 171 12.42 -3.22 -7.40
C GLN A 171 11.60 -4.50 -7.55
N ILE A 172 12.25 -5.63 -7.83
CA ILE A 172 11.55 -6.90 -8.03
C ILE A 172 10.91 -7.37 -6.72
N VAL A 173 11.61 -7.22 -5.61
CA VAL A 173 11.08 -7.54 -4.28
C VAL A 173 9.87 -6.66 -3.95
N ALA A 174 9.96 -5.35 -4.21
CA ALA A 174 8.84 -4.44 -4.03
C ALA A 174 7.64 -4.82 -4.89
N VAL A 175 7.83 -5.16 -6.17
CA VAL A 175 6.75 -5.62 -7.06
C VAL A 175 6.08 -6.88 -6.52
N PHE A 176 6.88 -7.82 -6.01
CA PHE A 176 6.35 -9.03 -5.39
C PHE A 176 5.50 -8.69 -4.17
N LEU A 177 6.06 -7.98 -3.18
CA LEU A 177 5.39 -7.60 -1.94
C LEU A 177 4.13 -6.76 -2.20
N ASN A 178 4.16 -5.86 -3.18
CA ASN A 178 3.00 -5.06 -3.56
C ASN A 178 1.98 -5.81 -4.44
N SER A 179 2.25 -7.03 -4.88
CA SER A 179 1.32 -7.84 -5.69
C SER A 179 0.59 -8.93 -4.91
N ILE A 180 1.13 -9.37 -3.76
CA ILE A 180 0.54 -10.48 -2.99
C ILE A 180 -0.84 -10.16 -2.38
N PHE A 181 -1.25 -8.89 -2.30
CA PHE A 181 -2.56 -8.50 -1.76
C PHE A 181 -3.74 -9.12 -2.56
N ILE A 182 -3.48 -9.59 -3.79
CA ILE A 182 -4.47 -10.26 -4.62
C ILE A 182 -5.05 -11.53 -3.97
N PHE A 183 -4.27 -12.23 -3.13
CA PHE A 183 -4.73 -13.45 -2.45
C PHE A 183 -5.78 -13.14 -1.37
N PRO A 184 -5.53 -12.28 -0.38
CA PRO A 184 -6.57 -11.90 0.58
C PRO A 184 -7.71 -11.12 -0.07
N PHE A 185 -7.47 -10.35 -1.15
CA PHE A 185 -8.55 -9.76 -1.93
C PHE A 185 -9.49 -10.83 -2.49
N PHE A 186 -8.96 -11.87 -3.16
CA PHE A 186 -9.76 -12.95 -3.72
C PHE A 186 -10.59 -13.63 -2.63
N LEU A 187 -9.99 -13.95 -1.48
CA LEU A 187 -10.68 -14.53 -0.32
C LEU A 187 -11.84 -13.64 0.16
N LEU A 188 -11.60 -12.34 0.29
CA LEU A 188 -12.58 -11.36 0.76
C LEU A 188 -13.71 -11.15 -0.26
N ALA A 189 -13.41 -11.09 -1.55
CA ALA A 189 -14.41 -10.94 -2.60
C ALA A 189 -15.44 -12.09 -2.59
N GLY A 190 -14.97 -13.33 -2.37
CA GLY A 190 -15.82 -14.52 -2.23
C GLY A 190 -16.70 -14.53 -0.98
N LYS A 191 -16.52 -13.60 -0.03
CA LYS A 191 -17.44 -13.42 1.12
C LYS A 191 -18.70 -12.65 0.74
N PHE A 192 -18.61 -11.75 -0.23
CA PHE A 192 -19.71 -10.84 -0.56
C PHE A 192 -20.45 -11.26 -1.83
N PHE A 193 -19.74 -11.80 -2.81
CA PHE A 193 -20.29 -12.09 -4.14
C PHE A 193 -19.97 -13.52 -4.60
N ASP A 194 -20.61 -13.92 -5.70
CA ASP A 194 -20.40 -15.24 -6.30
C ASP A 194 -18.99 -15.39 -6.90
N LYS A 195 -18.65 -16.64 -7.24
CA LYS A 195 -17.34 -17.01 -7.81
C LYS A 195 -17.00 -16.26 -9.09
N LYS A 196 -18.00 -15.95 -9.93
CA LYS A 196 -17.77 -15.28 -11.21
C LYS A 196 -17.37 -13.83 -10.98
N VAL A 197 -18.10 -13.12 -10.13
CA VAL A 197 -17.77 -11.74 -9.73
C VAL A 197 -16.42 -11.70 -9.02
N GLN A 198 -16.16 -12.65 -8.11
CA GLN A 198 -14.88 -12.82 -7.44
C GLN A 198 -13.72 -12.92 -8.46
N MET A 199 -13.79 -13.86 -9.39
CA MET A 199 -12.75 -14.07 -10.42
C MET A 199 -12.58 -12.85 -11.33
N LEU A 200 -13.67 -12.28 -11.84
CA LEU A 200 -13.60 -11.10 -12.72
C LEU A 200 -12.99 -9.92 -11.97
N SER A 201 -13.40 -9.65 -10.73
CA SER A 201 -12.85 -8.54 -9.95
C SER A 201 -11.35 -8.70 -9.72
N THR A 202 -10.86 -9.93 -9.57
CA THR A 202 -9.43 -10.21 -9.46
C THR A 202 -8.66 -9.88 -10.74
N VAL A 203 -9.25 -10.11 -11.92
CA VAL A 203 -8.65 -9.64 -13.18
C VAL A 203 -8.57 -8.13 -13.19
N PHE A 204 -9.68 -7.44 -12.93
CA PHE A 204 -9.72 -5.97 -12.92
C PHE A 204 -8.76 -5.36 -11.90
N VAL A 205 -8.61 -5.96 -10.72
CA VAL A 205 -7.61 -5.56 -9.71
C VAL A 205 -6.19 -5.77 -10.21
N ALA A 206 -5.91 -6.89 -10.88
CA ALA A 206 -4.56 -7.22 -11.36
C ALA A 206 -4.07 -6.28 -12.48
N ILE A 207 -4.99 -5.77 -13.31
CA ILE A 207 -4.69 -4.88 -14.45
C ILE A 207 -5.02 -3.40 -14.17
N ASN A 208 -5.50 -3.07 -12.97
CA ASN A 208 -5.86 -1.69 -12.66
C ASN A 208 -4.59 -0.80 -12.71
N PRO A 209 -4.63 0.38 -13.37
CA PRO A 209 -3.44 1.22 -13.57
C PRO A 209 -2.81 1.68 -12.26
N LEU A 210 -3.61 2.19 -11.32
CA LEU A 210 -3.13 2.64 -10.01
C LEU A 210 -2.48 1.48 -9.24
N LEU A 211 -3.15 0.32 -9.16
CA LEU A 211 -2.63 -0.82 -8.41
C LEU A 211 -1.38 -1.40 -9.07
N THR A 212 -1.26 -1.28 -10.40
CA THR A 212 -0.06 -1.64 -11.15
C THR A 212 1.07 -0.66 -10.87
N GLU A 213 0.81 0.65 -10.95
CA GLU A 213 1.76 1.71 -10.59
C GLU A 213 2.27 1.52 -9.15
N ASN A 214 1.36 1.33 -8.19
CA ASN A 214 1.74 1.09 -6.79
C ASN A 214 2.56 -0.17 -6.58
N ALA A 215 2.50 -1.13 -7.51
CA ALA A 215 3.35 -2.31 -7.48
C ALA A 215 4.72 -2.06 -8.11
N LEU A 216 4.80 -1.28 -9.18
CA LEU A 216 6.06 -0.90 -9.84
C LEU A 216 6.90 0.05 -8.98
N TYR A 217 6.24 0.88 -8.18
CA TYR A 217 6.87 1.84 -7.30
C TYR A 217 7.37 1.18 -6.01
N ILE A 218 8.63 1.41 -5.62
CA ILE A 218 9.22 0.92 -4.37
C ILE A 218 8.66 1.69 -3.18
N TRP A 219 7.43 1.40 -2.79
CA TRP A 219 6.80 1.92 -1.57
C TRP A 219 5.81 0.89 -0.99
N PRO A 220 5.34 1.03 0.26
CA PRO A 220 4.58 -0.05 0.91
C PRO A 220 3.07 -0.06 0.62
N LYS A 221 2.56 0.82 -0.26
CA LYS A 221 1.12 1.16 -0.33
C LYS A 221 0.20 -0.01 -0.66
N ASN A 222 0.57 -0.89 -1.59
CA ASN A 222 -0.22 -2.11 -1.84
C ASN A 222 0.11 -3.22 -0.84
N PHE A 223 1.37 -3.29 -0.38
CA PHE A 223 1.80 -4.29 0.58
C PHE A 223 1.06 -4.17 1.91
N VAL A 224 0.79 -2.94 2.40
CA VAL A 224 -0.10 -2.76 3.55
C VAL A 224 -1.54 -3.21 3.26
N GLY A 225 -1.98 -3.10 2.01
CA GLY A 225 -3.26 -3.63 1.53
C GLY A 225 -3.40 -5.14 1.71
N PHE A 226 -2.30 -5.90 1.60
CA PHE A 226 -2.30 -7.35 1.90
C PHE A 226 -2.77 -7.61 3.34
N PHE A 227 -2.18 -6.92 4.32
CA PHE A 227 -2.53 -7.10 5.73
C PHE A 227 -3.96 -6.64 6.02
N ILE A 228 -4.38 -5.51 5.47
CA ILE A 228 -5.74 -4.96 5.66
C ILE A 228 -6.83 -5.89 5.12
N LEU A 229 -6.66 -6.39 3.90
CA LEU A 229 -7.64 -7.27 3.27
C LEU A 229 -7.69 -8.63 3.97
N LEU A 230 -6.53 -9.16 4.41
CA LEU A 230 -6.48 -10.40 5.17
C LEU A 230 -7.13 -10.25 6.54
N PHE A 231 -6.86 -9.12 7.20
CA PHE A 231 -7.46 -8.73 8.47
C PHE A 231 -8.98 -8.70 8.37
N PHE A 232 -9.55 -7.97 7.41
CA PHE A 232 -10.99 -7.94 7.20
C PHE A 232 -11.57 -9.31 6.86
N TYR A 233 -10.91 -10.09 6.00
CA TYR A 233 -11.37 -11.43 5.67
C TYR A 233 -11.47 -12.35 6.91
N LEU A 234 -10.44 -12.36 7.75
CA LEU A 234 -10.40 -13.17 8.97
C LEU A 234 -11.36 -12.62 10.04
N LEU A 235 -11.56 -11.30 10.10
CA LEU A 235 -12.54 -10.66 11.00
C LEU A 235 -13.97 -11.09 10.67
N LEU A 236 -14.28 -11.39 9.41
CA LEU A 236 -15.61 -11.85 8.99
C LEU A 236 -15.81 -13.38 9.09
N LYS A 237 -14.83 -14.12 9.61
CA LYS A 237 -14.98 -15.57 9.86
C LYS A 237 -15.78 -15.85 11.14
N LYS A 238 -16.42 -17.01 11.19
CA LYS A 238 -17.06 -17.51 12.43
C LYS A 238 -16.00 -17.88 13.48
N ASN A 239 -15.00 -18.66 13.10
CA ASN A 239 -13.91 -19.12 13.99
C ASN A 239 -12.69 -18.20 13.86
N LYS A 240 -12.77 -17.07 14.57
CA LYS A 240 -11.75 -16.01 14.59
C LYS A 240 -10.61 -16.41 15.53
N ASN A 241 -9.38 -16.13 15.11
CA ASN A 241 -8.21 -16.18 16.00
C ASN A 241 -7.78 -14.73 16.26
N TRP A 242 -8.10 -14.24 17.45
CA TRP A 242 -7.85 -12.85 17.83
C TRP A 242 -6.36 -12.52 17.93
N PHE A 243 -5.54 -13.50 18.30
CA PHE A 243 -4.09 -13.32 18.31
C PHE A 243 -3.55 -13.09 16.90
N LEU A 244 -4.01 -13.90 15.94
CA LEU A 244 -3.65 -13.75 14.53
C LEU A 244 -4.13 -12.40 13.96
N LEU A 245 -5.36 -11.98 14.29
CA LEU A 245 -5.90 -10.68 13.86
C LEU A 245 -5.08 -9.50 14.40
N GLY A 246 -4.72 -9.53 15.69
CA GLY A 246 -3.86 -8.51 16.30
C GLY A 246 -2.45 -8.50 15.69
N GLY A 247 -1.86 -9.67 15.44
CA GLY A 247 -0.56 -9.77 14.76
C GLY A 247 -0.59 -9.20 13.34
N ILE A 248 -1.62 -9.52 12.55
CA ILE A 248 -1.80 -8.98 11.19
C ILE A 248 -1.96 -7.46 11.23
N ALA A 249 -2.75 -6.93 12.17
CA ALA A 249 -2.88 -5.49 12.38
C ALA A 249 -1.56 -4.83 12.77
N GLY A 250 -0.78 -5.45 13.67
CA GLY A 250 0.55 -5.00 14.08
C GLY A 250 1.54 -4.94 12.91
N LEU A 251 1.64 -5.99 12.10
CA LEU A 251 2.48 -5.97 10.89
C LEU A 251 1.99 -4.98 9.84
N GLY A 252 0.67 -4.78 9.72
CA GLY A 252 0.10 -3.73 8.88
C GLY A 252 0.62 -2.34 9.28
N LEU A 253 0.65 -2.03 10.58
CA LEU A 253 1.19 -0.79 11.12
C LEU A 253 2.71 -0.68 10.94
N LEU A 254 3.45 -1.78 11.12
CA LEU A 254 4.89 -1.84 10.82
C LEU A 254 5.20 -1.74 9.31
N THR A 255 4.21 -1.88 8.44
CA THR A 255 4.34 -1.67 7.00
C THR A 255 4.05 -0.24 6.61
N HIS A 256 2.91 0.30 7.07
CA HIS A 256 2.50 1.67 6.79
C HIS A 256 1.44 2.16 7.79
N GLN A 257 1.56 3.42 8.22
CA GLN A 257 0.67 4.04 9.22
C GLN A 257 -0.80 4.12 8.78
N LEU A 258 -1.06 4.20 7.46
CA LEU A 258 -2.43 4.19 6.90
C LEU A 258 -3.29 3.01 7.37
N SER A 259 -2.67 1.88 7.76
CA SER A 259 -3.39 0.71 8.28
C SER A 259 -4.21 1.03 9.53
N LEU A 260 -3.82 2.06 10.30
CA LEU A 260 -4.56 2.53 11.47
C LEU A 260 -6.04 2.78 11.15
N PHE A 261 -6.35 3.48 10.04
CA PHE A 261 -7.73 3.79 9.66
C PHE A 261 -8.57 2.53 9.40
N TYR A 262 -7.96 1.51 8.84
CA TYR A 262 -8.61 0.23 8.55
C TYR A 262 -8.74 -0.65 9.79
N ILE A 263 -7.79 -0.58 10.72
CA ILE A 263 -7.86 -1.26 12.02
C ILE A 263 -8.99 -0.67 12.86
N LEU A 264 -9.07 0.67 12.95
CA LEU A 264 -10.19 1.37 13.60
C LEU A 264 -11.54 0.98 12.97
N THR A 265 -11.57 0.86 11.64
CA THR A 265 -12.75 0.35 10.93
C THR A 265 -13.09 -1.09 11.33
N GLY A 266 -12.08 -1.95 11.50
CA GLY A 266 -12.26 -3.31 12.01
C GLY A 266 -12.83 -3.35 13.42
N PHE A 267 -12.35 -2.48 14.32
CA PHE A 267 -12.90 -2.36 15.66
C PHE A 267 -14.35 -1.86 15.65
N PHE A 268 -14.70 -0.92 14.78
CA PHE A 268 -16.07 -0.49 14.59
C PHE A 268 -16.97 -1.63 14.08
N ILE A 269 -16.50 -2.42 13.11
CA ILE A 269 -17.21 -3.62 12.62
C ILE A 269 -17.38 -4.64 13.75
N LEU A 270 -16.34 -4.87 14.56
CA LEU A 270 -16.39 -5.77 15.71
C LEU A 270 -17.47 -5.33 16.71
N TYR A 271 -17.50 -4.04 17.04
CA TYR A 271 -18.53 -3.44 17.90
C TYR A 271 -19.94 -3.67 17.34
N LEU A 272 -20.15 -3.41 16.05
CA LEU A 272 -21.46 -3.62 15.41
C LEU A 272 -21.90 -5.09 15.39
N LEU A 273 -20.96 -6.02 15.18
CA LEU A 273 -21.24 -7.46 15.15
C LEU A 273 -21.56 -8.04 16.54
N HIS A 274 -21.17 -7.36 17.62
CA HIS A 274 -21.22 -7.89 18.99
C HIS A 274 -21.80 -6.91 20.02
N ARG A 275 -22.63 -5.95 19.57
CA ARG A 275 -23.22 -4.83 20.34
C ARG A 275 -23.79 -5.18 21.73
N THR A 276 -24.13 -6.44 21.98
CA THR A 276 -24.80 -6.90 23.21
C THR A 276 -23.92 -7.71 24.17
N ARG A 277 -22.60 -7.79 23.98
CA ARG A 277 -21.75 -8.69 24.78
C ARG A 277 -20.52 -8.01 25.39
N ILE A 278 -20.34 -8.22 26.70
CA ILE A 278 -19.11 -7.94 27.47
C ILE A 278 -17.87 -8.57 26.78
N PHE A 279 -18.04 -9.68 26.06
CA PHE A 279 -16.97 -10.36 25.31
C PHE A 279 -16.12 -9.44 24.43
N VAL A 280 -16.72 -8.41 23.81
CA VAL A 280 -16.03 -7.47 22.90
C VAL A 280 -14.77 -6.86 23.53
N THR A 281 -14.76 -6.65 24.85
CA THR A 281 -13.59 -6.10 25.55
C THR A 281 -12.41 -7.05 25.51
N ARG A 282 -12.60 -8.34 25.84
CA ARG A 282 -11.52 -9.34 25.82
C ARG A 282 -10.92 -9.50 24.43
N GLU A 283 -11.76 -9.60 23.41
CA GLU A 283 -11.30 -9.72 22.02
C GLU A 283 -10.53 -8.47 21.55
N PHE A 284 -11.04 -7.29 21.86
CA PHE A 284 -10.37 -6.01 21.59
C PHE A 284 -9.00 -5.95 22.27
N PHE A 285 -8.93 -6.24 23.58
CA PHE A 285 -7.68 -6.22 24.33
C PHE A 285 -6.69 -7.28 23.84
N THR A 286 -7.16 -8.47 23.44
CA THR A 286 -6.29 -9.51 22.88
C THR A 286 -5.65 -9.05 21.57
N MET A 287 -6.43 -8.41 20.70
CA MET A 287 -5.92 -7.83 19.46
C MET A 287 -4.93 -6.70 19.74
N CYS A 288 -5.27 -5.77 20.63
CA CYS A 288 -4.39 -4.66 21.00
C CYS A 288 -3.08 -5.15 21.62
N PHE A 289 -3.15 -6.11 22.53
CA PHE A 289 -1.97 -6.74 23.13
C PHE A 289 -1.06 -7.36 22.08
N MET A 290 -1.63 -8.11 21.13
CA MET A 290 -0.83 -8.66 20.04
C MET A 290 -0.28 -7.59 19.11
N MET A 291 -1.03 -6.55 18.78
CA MET A 291 -0.51 -5.42 18.01
C MET A 291 0.70 -4.80 18.72
N LEU A 292 0.61 -4.58 20.04
CA LEU A 292 1.68 -4.03 20.85
C LEU A 292 2.93 -4.94 20.84
N ILE A 293 2.78 -6.26 20.95
CA ILE A 293 3.92 -7.19 20.88
C ILE A 293 4.73 -7.00 19.59
N PHE A 294 4.05 -6.82 18.46
CA PHE A 294 4.73 -6.62 17.17
C PHE A 294 5.35 -5.22 17.06
N LEU A 295 4.67 -4.20 17.56
CA LEU A 295 5.10 -2.81 17.44
C LEU A 295 6.23 -2.44 18.42
N LEU A 296 6.19 -2.99 19.62
CA LEU A 296 7.03 -2.60 20.74
C LEU A 296 8.54 -2.67 20.43
N PRO A 297 9.09 -3.73 19.79
CA PRO A 297 10.50 -3.79 19.46
C PRO A 297 10.99 -2.60 18.62
N TRP A 298 10.21 -2.20 17.61
CA TRP A 298 10.56 -1.06 16.77
C TRP A 298 10.39 0.28 17.51
N PHE A 299 9.36 0.43 18.34
CA PHE A 299 9.20 1.63 19.15
C PHE A 299 10.30 1.79 20.20
N LEU A 300 10.70 0.71 20.87
CA LEU A 300 11.83 0.73 21.80
C LEU A 300 13.15 1.06 21.09
N TYR A 301 13.33 0.52 19.88
CA TYR A 301 14.49 0.84 19.06
C TYR A 301 14.55 2.34 18.72
N THR A 302 13.51 2.88 18.10
CA THR A 302 13.47 4.29 17.63
C THR A 302 13.56 5.30 18.77
N THR A 303 12.82 5.08 19.87
CA THR A 303 12.86 5.97 21.05
C THR A 303 14.25 6.07 21.69
N SER A 304 15.07 5.03 21.61
CA SER A 304 16.44 5.05 22.15
C SER A 304 17.39 6.01 21.43
N TYR A 305 17.08 6.42 20.19
CA TYR A 305 17.94 7.30 19.39
C TYR A 305 17.55 8.78 19.41
N LYS A 306 16.63 9.20 20.31
CA LYS A 306 16.13 10.58 20.40
C LYS A 306 15.66 11.15 19.05
N THR A 307 15.17 10.29 18.17
CA THR A 307 14.64 10.73 16.88
C THR A 307 13.30 11.43 17.07
N THR A 308 13.00 12.31 16.12
CA THR A 308 11.79 13.15 16.13
C THR A 308 10.54 12.29 16.22
N HIS A 309 9.54 12.76 16.97
CA HIS A 309 8.21 12.13 17.00
C HIS A 309 7.67 11.95 15.57
N THR A 310 6.88 10.88 15.36
CA THR A 310 6.23 10.69 14.06
C THR A 310 5.37 11.90 13.71
N MET A 311 5.69 12.54 12.59
CA MET A 311 4.97 13.70 12.07
C MET A 311 3.52 13.35 11.68
N PHE A 312 3.20 12.05 11.61
CA PHE A 312 1.84 11.58 11.34
C PHE A 312 0.81 12.22 12.30
N PHE A 313 1.13 12.41 13.58
CA PHE A 313 0.21 13.05 14.53
C PHE A 313 -0.04 14.52 14.24
N TYR A 314 0.81 15.18 13.45
CA TYR A 314 0.67 16.61 13.14
C TYR A 314 -0.27 16.81 11.95
N TYR A 315 -0.57 15.74 11.20
CA TYR A 315 -1.31 15.81 9.95
C TYR A 315 -2.70 16.43 10.08
N PRO A 316 -3.52 16.13 11.11
CA PRO A 316 -4.83 16.77 11.26
C PRO A 316 -4.76 18.29 11.43
N PHE A 317 -3.63 18.79 11.92
CA PHE A 317 -3.43 20.20 12.27
C PHE A 317 -2.68 20.98 11.18
N ALA A 318 -2.19 20.30 10.14
CA ALA A 318 -1.39 20.84 9.05
C ALA A 318 -2.20 21.69 8.05
N VAL A 319 -3.01 22.64 8.52
CA VAL A 319 -4.01 23.37 7.72
C VAL A 319 -3.43 24.38 6.71
N ASP A 320 -2.14 24.65 6.81
CA ASP A 320 -1.40 25.50 5.89
C ASP A 320 -0.48 24.73 4.93
N GLY A 321 -0.56 23.40 4.93
CA GLY A 321 0.25 22.54 4.05
C GLY A 321 1.22 21.63 4.80
N TYR A 322 1.50 20.48 4.20
CA TYR A 322 2.44 19.49 4.73
C TYR A 322 3.87 20.04 4.90
N GLU A 323 4.35 20.85 3.96
CA GLU A 323 5.72 21.38 3.98
C GLU A 323 6.02 22.23 5.22
N LYS A 324 5.04 23.00 5.69
CA LYS A 324 5.18 23.82 6.91
C LYS A 324 5.31 22.98 8.17
N VAL A 325 4.79 21.76 8.13
CA VAL A 325 4.80 20.86 9.28
C VAL A 325 6.14 20.13 9.39
N LEU A 326 6.82 19.83 8.29
CA LEU A 326 8.08 19.06 8.27
C LEU A 326 9.18 19.62 9.19
N ASN A 327 9.25 20.94 9.34
CA ASN A 327 10.28 21.62 10.11
C ASN A 327 9.75 22.33 11.37
N ALA A 328 8.46 22.16 11.68
CA ALA A 328 7.80 22.84 12.79
C ALA A 328 7.68 21.94 14.02
N THR A 329 7.81 22.54 15.19
CA THR A 329 7.44 21.95 16.47
C THR A 329 5.92 21.77 16.55
N PHE A 330 5.45 20.84 17.40
CA PHE A 330 4.02 20.67 17.60
C PHE A 330 3.33 21.97 18.08
N SER A 331 4.02 22.77 18.91
CA SER A 331 3.50 24.06 19.39
C SER A 331 3.23 25.03 18.25
N GLU A 332 4.16 25.16 17.29
CA GLU A 332 4.01 26.02 16.11
C GLU A 332 2.87 25.53 15.19
N VAL A 333 2.77 24.21 14.99
CA VAL A 333 1.68 23.59 14.21
C VAL A 333 0.33 23.85 14.89
N TRP A 334 0.24 23.66 16.20
CA TRP A 334 -0.98 23.89 16.98
C TRP A 334 -1.38 25.37 17.01
N GLN A 335 -0.43 26.27 17.19
CA GLN A 335 -0.69 27.72 17.14
C GLN A 335 -1.21 28.13 15.76
N THR A 336 -0.61 27.61 14.69
CA THR A 336 -1.10 27.84 13.32
C THR A 336 -2.52 27.33 13.17
N PHE A 337 -2.80 26.09 13.59
CA PHE A 337 -4.13 25.47 13.51
C PHE A 337 -5.19 26.26 14.29
N SER A 338 -4.93 26.56 15.56
CA SER A 338 -5.87 27.24 16.47
C SER A 338 -6.13 28.70 16.09
N SER A 339 -5.21 29.33 15.35
CA SER A 339 -5.41 30.67 14.79
C SER A 339 -6.36 30.71 13.59
N LYS A 340 -6.66 29.56 12.96
CA LYS A 340 -7.57 29.52 11.80
C LYS A 340 -9.03 29.46 12.26
N PRO A 341 -9.94 30.15 11.57
CA PRO A 341 -11.36 30.04 11.88
C PRO A 341 -11.89 28.64 11.53
N PHE A 342 -12.89 28.18 12.26
CA PHE A 342 -13.44 26.81 12.12
C PHE A 342 -13.86 26.45 10.68
N TYR A 343 -14.47 27.40 9.96
CA TYR A 343 -14.89 27.18 8.57
C TYR A 343 -13.71 26.87 7.63
N TYR A 344 -12.51 27.39 7.92
CA TYR A 344 -11.31 27.13 7.13
C TYR A 344 -10.87 25.67 7.29
N ILE A 345 -10.83 25.19 8.54
CA ILE A 345 -10.46 23.81 8.87
C ILE A 345 -11.42 22.83 8.19
N VAL A 346 -12.73 23.07 8.31
CA VAL A 346 -13.77 22.26 7.65
C VAL A 346 -13.67 22.36 6.12
N GLY A 347 -13.42 23.57 5.59
CA GLY A 347 -13.27 23.82 4.15
C GLY A 347 -12.16 22.97 3.52
N VAL A 348 -11.02 22.78 4.19
CA VAL A 348 -9.95 21.90 3.72
C VAL A 348 -10.43 20.44 3.57
N ARG A 349 -11.23 19.96 4.53
CA ARG A 349 -11.79 18.59 4.50
C ARG A 349 -12.78 18.42 3.37
N ILE A 350 -13.70 19.37 3.21
CA ILE A 350 -14.65 19.38 2.09
C ILE A 350 -13.91 19.39 0.74
N ALA A 351 -12.85 20.20 0.61
CA ALA A 351 -12.02 20.22 -0.60
C ALA A 351 -11.35 18.87 -0.88
N ASN A 352 -10.77 18.23 0.14
CA ASN A 352 -10.17 16.89 0.00
C ASN A 352 -11.20 15.83 -0.38
N PHE A 353 -12.35 15.80 0.27
CA PHE A 353 -13.46 14.94 -0.08
C PHE A 353 -13.83 15.12 -1.56
N LEU A 354 -14.06 16.36 -2.00
CA LEU A 354 -14.50 16.64 -3.36
C LEU A 354 -13.43 16.31 -4.40
N ASN A 355 -12.16 16.62 -4.14
CA ASN A 355 -11.02 16.22 -4.98
C ASN A 355 -10.87 14.69 -5.08
N THR A 356 -11.27 13.98 -4.03
CA THR A 356 -11.22 12.52 -4.02
C THR A 356 -12.38 11.91 -4.81
N ILE A 357 -13.60 12.43 -4.65
CA ILE A 357 -14.78 11.88 -5.34
C ILE A 357 -14.82 12.31 -6.82
N PHE A 358 -14.43 13.54 -7.12
CA PHE A 358 -14.56 14.14 -8.44
C PHE A 358 -13.19 14.62 -8.98
N PRO A 359 -12.84 14.34 -10.25
CA PRO A 359 -11.57 14.72 -10.86
C PRO A 359 -11.50 16.21 -11.26
N VAL A 360 -12.27 17.10 -10.63
CA VAL A 360 -12.70 18.36 -11.28
C VAL A 360 -12.12 19.59 -10.60
N ILE A 361 -11.06 20.16 -11.20
CA ILE A 361 -10.56 21.52 -10.94
C ILE A 361 -11.70 22.58 -10.98
N PRO A 362 -12.69 22.50 -11.91
CA PRO A 362 -13.87 23.37 -11.88
C PRO A 362 -14.70 23.33 -10.59
N ALA A 363 -14.78 22.20 -9.88
CA ALA A 363 -15.51 22.12 -8.62
C ALA A 363 -14.81 22.93 -7.54
N LEU A 364 -13.47 22.92 -7.48
CA LEU A 364 -12.69 23.80 -6.62
C LEU A 364 -12.89 25.28 -6.95
N LYS A 365 -13.02 25.63 -8.23
CA LYS A 365 -13.38 27.01 -8.64
C LYS A 365 -14.76 27.41 -8.11
N ILE A 366 -15.75 26.53 -8.19
CA ILE A 366 -17.11 26.79 -7.67
C ILE A 366 -17.10 26.87 -6.14
N ILE A 367 -16.39 25.96 -5.46
CA ILE A 367 -16.27 26.00 -3.99
C ILE A 367 -15.60 27.29 -3.56
N ASN A 368 -14.57 27.75 -4.27
CA ASN A 368 -13.90 29.00 -3.95
C ASN A 368 -14.80 30.24 -4.06
N LEU A 369 -15.87 30.17 -4.88
CA LEU A 369 -16.89 31.22 -4.93
C LEU A 369 -17.76 31.25 -3.66
N ILE A 370 -17.89 30.13 -2.94
CA ILE A 370 -18.78 29.96 -1.79
C ILE A 370 -18.00 30.02 -0.47
N ILE A 371 -16.81 29.44 -0.44
CA ILE A 371 -15.91 29.36 0.71
C ILE A 371 -14.56 29.91 0.23
N PRO A 372 -14.10 31.07 0.74
CA PRO A 372 -12.80 31.61 0.37
C PRO A 372 -11.72 30.64 0.83
N LEU A 373 -11.26 29.80 -0.10
CA LEU A 373 -10.17 28.86 0.11
C LEU A 373 -8.84 29.62 -0.03
N PRO A 374 -7.75 29.16 0.61
CA PRO A 374 -6.46 29.82 0.50
C PRO A 374 -6.03 29.92 -0.97
N THR A 375 -5.95 31.15 -1.47
CA THR A 375 -5.62 31.51 -2.87
C THR A 375 -4.29 30.92 -3.32
N ILE A 376 -3.33 30.76 -2.41
CA ILE A 376 -2.00 30.20 -2.68
C ILE A 376 -2.06 28.77 -3.26
N TYR A 377 -3.05 27.97 -2.87
CA TYR A 377 -3.22 26.62 -3.42
C TYR A 377 -4.01 26.62 -4.73
N LEU A 378 -5.00 27.50 -4.86
CA LEU A 378 -5.75 27.64 -6.11
C LEU A 378 -4.87 28.12 -7.26
N HIS A 379 -3.96 29.08 -7.04
CA HIS A 379 -3.05 29.55 -8.09
C HIS A 379 -2.09 28.45 -8.57
N LYS A 380 -1.55 27.61 -7.66
CA LYS A 380 -0.74 26.43 -8.06
C LYS A 380 -1.55 25.33 -8.77
N ILE A 381 -2.86 25.24 -8.52
CA ILE A 381 -3.78 24.27 -9.15
C ILE A 381 -4.33 24.80 -10.50
N VAL A 382 -4.34 26.12 -10.71
CA VAL A 382 -5.04 26.80 -11.82
C VAL A 382 -4.11 27.22 -12.97
N ASP A 383 -2.78 27.11 -12.84
CA ASP A 383 -1.87 27.15 -14.01
C ASP A 383 -2.00 25.84 -14.82
N ILE A 384 -3.08 25.78 -15.60
CA ILE A 384 -3.52 24.61 -16.36
C ILE A 384 -2.64 24.46 -17.61
N SER A 385 -1.56 23.69 -17.48
CA SER A 385 -1.13 22.82 -18.57
C SER A 385 -1.94 21.51 -18.51
N ILE A 386 -1.91 20.69 -19.57
CA ILE A 386 -2.59 19.38 -19.63
C ILE A 386 -2.10 18.43 -18.50
N LEU A 387 -0.88 18.66 -18.04
CA LEU A 387 -0.11 17.81 -17.14
C LEU A 387 -0.63 17.82 -15.68
N PRO A 388 -0.97 18.99 -15.06
CA PRO A 388 -1.73 19.06 -13.81
C PRO A 388 -3.07 18.33 -13.84
N LEU A 389 -3.83 18.39 -14.94
CA LEU A 389 -5.16 17.77 -15.00
C LEU A 389 -5.07 16.24 -14.92
N ALA A 390 -4.15 15.65 -15.68
CA ALA A 390 -3.85 14.22 -15.60
C ALA A 390 -3.43 13.85 -14.17
N TYR A 391 -2.50 14.60 -13.57
CA TYR A 391 -2.05 14.37 -12.21
C TYR A 391 -3.21 14.38 -11.18
N HIS A 392 -4.10 15.36 -11.23
CA HIS A 392 -5.29 15.42 -10.38
C HIS A 392 -6.25 14.26 -10.62
N TYR A 393 -6.49 13.92 -11.89
CA TYR A 393 -7.34 12.78 -12.26
C TYR A 393 -6.86 11.48 -11.59
N PHE A 394 -5.56 11.17 -11.64
CA PHE A 394 -4.99 9.98 -11.00
C PHE A 394 -4.97 10.01 -9.46
N HIS A 395 -5.30 11.15 -8.82
CA HIS A 395 -5.48 11.23 -7.37
C HIS A 395 -6.94 11.09 -6.92
N SER A 396 -7.88 11.16 -7.85
CA SER A 396 -9.32 10.99 -7.61
C SER A 396 -9.78 9.54 -7.74
N PHE A 397 -11.01 9.22 -7.33
CA PHE A 397 -11.59 7.89 -7.53
C PHE A 397 -11.77 7.55 -9.00
N PRO A 398 -12.25 8.44 -9.90
CA PRO A 398 -12.32 8.10 -11.31
C PRO A 398 -10.99 7.68 -11.92
N GLY A 399 -9.89 8.38 -11.67
CA GLY A 399 -8.58 7.93 -12.18
C GLY A 399 -8.06 6.66 -11.52
N ASN A 400 -8.30 6.49 -10.22
CA ASN A 400 -7.83 5.29 -9.52
C ASN A 400 -8.65 4.04 -9.83
N LEU A 401 -9.92 4.19 -10.19
CA LEU A 401 -10.79 3.10 -10.61
C LEU A 401 -10.77 2.86 -12.11
N THR A 402 -10.25 3.81 -12.89
CA THR A 402 -10.53 4.06 -14.31
C THR A 402 -11.92 4.67 -14.54
N LEU A 403 -11.99 5.67 -15.43
CA LEU A 403 -13.22 6.40 -15.75
C LEU A 403 -14.38 5.44 -16.08
N PRO A 404 -14.24 4.46 -16.99
CA PRO A 404 -15.34 3.59 -17.38
C PRO A 404 -15.86 2.75 -16.20
N LEU A 405 -14.99 2.27 -15.31
CA LEU A 405 -15.40 1.45 -14.18
C LEU A 405 -16.00 2.30 -13.06
N SER A 406 -15.51 3.54 -12.86
CA SER A 406 -15.96 4.43 -11.79
C SER A 406 -17.46 4.69 -11.82
N ILE A 407 -18.06 4.87 -13.01
CA ILE A 407 -19.50 5.04 -13.20
C ILE A 407 -20.27 3.86 -12.61
N PHE A 408 -19.84 2.64 -12.92
CA PHE A 408 -20.49 1.42 -12.40
C PHE A 408 -20.23 1.21 -10.91
N VAL A 409 -19.10 1.69 -10.38
CA VAL A 409 -18.86 1.71 -8.94
C VAL A 409 -19.86 2.61 -8.23
N PHE A 410 -20.08 3.84 -8.70
CA PHE A 410 -21.05 4.76 -8.09
C PHE A 410 -22.48 4.17 -8.14
N LEU A 411 -22.90 3.66 -9.29
CA LEU A 411 -24.21 2.99 -9.42
C LEU A 411 -24.32 1.75 -8.52
N GLY A 412 -23.23 0.98 -8.42
CA GLY A 412 -23.12 -0.16 -7.53
C GLY A 412 -23.26 0.23 -6.06
N ILE A 413 -22.58 1.30 -5.61
CA ILE A 413 -22.68 1.86 -4.26
C ILE A 413 -24.12 2.23 -3.93
N VAL A 414 -24.78 3.00 -4.81
CA VAL A 414 -26.19 3.39 -4.63
C VAL A 414 -27.09 2.16 -4.45
N LYS A 415 -26.87 1.11 -5.25
CA LYS A 415 -27.63 -0.14 -5.16
C LYS A 415 -27.35 -0.89 -3.85
N ILE A 416 -26.09 -1.06 -3.45
CA ILE A 416 -25.76 -1.81 -2.23
C ILE A 416 -26.11 -1.06 -0.94
N CYS A 417 -26.16 0.28 -0.95
CA CYS A 417 -26.62 1.10 0.19
C CYS A 417 -28.04 0.73 0.64
N ARG A 418 -28.86 0.24 -0.30
CA ARG A 418 -30.24 -0.21 -0.03
C ARG A 418 -30.31 -1.67 0.46
N MET A 419 -29.20 -2.41 0.43
CA MET A 419 -29.15 -3.85 0.70
C MET A 419 -28.47 -4.15 2.04
N LYS A 420 -29.23 -4.64 3.03
CA LYS A 420 -28.72 -4.96 4.38
C LYS A 420 -27.49 -5.89 4.37
N LYS A 421 -27.45 -6.87 3.46
CA LYS A 421 -26.34 -7.84 3.32
C LYS A 421 -24.97 -7.18 3.07
N TYR A 422 -24.94 -6.00 2.45
CA TYR A 422 -23.69 -5.33 2.05
C TYR A 422 -23.27 -4.18 2.97
N ARG A 423 -23.95 -3.99 4.11
CA ARG A 423 -23.62 -2.91 5.06
C ARG A 423 -22.17 -2.98 5.56
N ILE A 424 -21.66 -4.18 5.84
CA ILE A 424 -20.28 -4.37 6.30
C ILE A 424 -19.29 -3.95 5.21
N LEU A 425 -19.54 -4.33 3.95
CA LEU A 425 -18.70 -3.93 2.82
C LEU A 425 -18.67 -2.41 2.67
N LEU A 426 -19.81 -1.74 2.82
CA LEU A 426 -19.88 -0.27 2.80
C LEU A 426 -19.08 0.36 3.93
N ILE A 427 -19.16 -0.18 5.15
CA ILE A 427 -18.36 0.30 6.29
C ILE A 427 -16.86 0.16 6.01
N MET A 428 -16.44 -0.97 5.43
CA MET A 428 -15.04 -1.23 5.05
C MET A 428 -14.49 -0.25 3.99
N ILE A 429 -15.37 0.46 3.28
CA ILE A 429 -15.02 1.44 2.24
C ILE A 429 -15.14 2.87 2.77
N LEU A 430 -16.30 3.19 3.36
CA LEU A 430 -16.63 4.55 3.76
C LEU A 430 -15.86 5.00 5.00
N LEU A 431 -15.67 4.12 5.99
CA LEU A 431 -15.08 4.53 7.25
C LEU A 431 -13.57 4.84 7.15
N PRO A 432 -12.73 4.04 6.44
CA PRO A 432 -11.35 4.42 6.18
C PRO A 432 -11.23 5.72 5.38
N PHE A 433 -12.17 5.96 4.45
CA PHE A 433 -12.24 7.20 3.70
C PHE A 433 -12.54 8.40 4.60
N LEU A 434 -13.57 8.31 5.46
CA LEU A 434 -13.90 9.36 6.42
C LEU A 434 -12.76 9.62 7.41
N PHE A 435 -12.14 8.57 7.96
CA PHE A 435 -10.99 8.74 8.84
C PHE A 435 -9.83 9.41 8.14
N THR A 436 -9.54 9.03 6.89
CA THR A 436 -8.50 9.70 6.10
C THR A 436 -8.86 11.17 5.90
N ASP A 437 -10.07 11.46 5.44
CA ASP A 437 -10.49 12.82 5.12
C ASP A 437 -10.33 13.72 6.34
N LEU A 438 -10.90 13.33 7.48
CA LEU A 438 -10.76 14.03 8.76
C LEU A 438 -9.31 14.22 9.19
N PHE A 439 -8.43 13.25 8.91
CA PHE A 439 -7.05 13.24 9.33
C PHE A 439 -6.12 14.13 8.48
N TYR A 440 -6.42 14.35 7.19
CA TYR A 440 -5.55 15.15 6.33
C TYR A 440 -5.83 16.64 6.48
N GLY A 441 -4.90 17.31 7.18
CA GLY A 441 -4.93 18.73 7.54
C GLY A 441 -4.94 19.71 6.38
N TRP A 442 -4.36 19.35 5.24
CA TRP A 442 -4.10 20.22 4.10
C TRP A 442 -4.83 19.75 2.85
N ILE A 443 -4.99 20.65 1.88
CA ILE A 443 -5.58 20.32 0.59
C ILE A 443 -4.61 19.45 -0.21
N VAL A 444 -5.08 18.28 -0.64
CA VAL A 444 -4.37 17.40 -1.55
C VAL A 444 -5.11 17.28 -2.89
N PRO A 445 -4.41 16.89 -3.97
CA PRO A 445 -5.02 16.59 -5.27
C PRO A 445 -6.13 15.52 -5.22
N GLY A 446 -6.12 14.69 -4.17
CA GLY A 446 -7.11 13.66 -3.88
C GLY A 446 -6.52 12.60 -2.93
N LEU A 447 -7.35 12.05 -2.05
CA LEU A 447 -6.93 11.11 -1.01
C LEU A 447 -6.82 9.66 -1.52
N ALA A 448 -7.39 9.37 -2.70
CA ALA A 448 -7.48 7.99 -3.18
C ALA A 448 -6.09 7.35 -3.41
N ARG A 449 -5.14 8.13 -3.92
CA ARG A 449 -3.73 7.71 -4.08
C ARG A 449 -2.89 7.83 -2.81
N GLN A 450 -3.39 8.49 -1.77
CA GLN A 450 -2.66 8.68 -0.51
C GLN A 450 -2.89 7.53 0.47
N THR A 451 -4.14 7.15 0.77
CA THR A 451 -4.44 6.15 1.81
C THR A 451 -5.51 5.12 1.44
N LEU A 452 -6.18 5.28 0.29
CA LEU A 452 -7.34 4.45 -0.06
C LEU A 452 -7.01 3.29 -0.99
N GLN A 453 -5.74 2.95 -1.19
CA GLN A 453 -5.30 1.84 -2.05
C GLN A 453 -5.94 0.50 -1.62
N PRO A 454 -6.07 0.16 -0.32
CA PRO A 454 -6.82 -1.03 0.11
C PRO A 454 -8.33 -0.96 -0.16
N THR A 455 -8.89 0.24 -0.32
CA THR A 455 -10.31 0.48 -0.64
C THR A 455 -10.59 0.31 -2.14
N ILE A 456 -9.62 0.64 -3.02
CA ILE A 456 -9.77 0.53 -4.47
C ILE A 456 -10.19 -0.88 -4.93
N PRO A 457 -9.58 -2.00 -4.49
CA PRO A 457 -10.04 -3.35 -4.83
C PRO A 457 -11.49 -3.62 -4.42
N LEU A 458 -11.96 -3.09 -3.28
CA LEU A 458 -13.33 -3.27 -2.80
C LEU A 458 -14.33 -2.46 -3.65
N LEU A 459 -13.92 -1.27 -4.12
CA LEU A 459 -14.70 -0.48 -5.06
C LEU A 459 -14.78 -1.17 -6.42
N ILE A 460 -13.66 -1.67 -6.96
CA ILE A 460 -13.62 -2.49 -8.19
C ILE A 460 -14.58 -3.68 -8.08
N LEU A 461 -14.59 -4.38 -6.94
CA LEU A 461 -15.49 -5.49 -6.67
C LEU A 461 -16.98 -5.09 -6.81
N ILE A 462 -17.36 -3.92 -6.30
CA ILE A 462 -18.72 -3.38 -6.43
C ILE A 462 -19.05 -3.04 -7.88
N GLY A 463 -18.14 -2.38 -8.60
CA GLY A 463 -18.32 -2.03 -10.01
C GLY A 463 -18.51 -3.27 -10.89
N VAL A 464 -17.64 -4.27 -10.73
CA VAL A 464 -17.72 -5.54 -11.46
C VAL A 464 -18.99 -6.31 -11.13
N TRP A 465 -19.40 -6.35 -9.86
CA TRP A 465 -20.69 -6.92 -9.47
C TRP A 465 -21.86 -6.23 -10.19
N TYR A 466 -21.85 -4.89 -10.19
CA TYR A 466 -22.91 -4.11 -10.82
C TYR A 466 -22.99 -4.40 -12.32
N VAL A 467 -21.86 -4.35 -13.05
CA VAL A 467 -21.80 -4.68 -14.48
C VAL A 467 -22.27 -6.11 -14.75
N ASN A 468 -21.87 -7.08 -13.93
CA ASN A 468 -22.29 -8.48 -14.08
C ASN A 468 -23.81 -8.68 -13.90
N SER A 469 -24.50 -7.74 -13.23
CA SER A 469 -25.95 -7.74 -13.05
C SER A 469 -26.73 -7.14 -14.24
N LEU A 470 -26.05 -6.52 -15.21
CA LEU A 470 -26.67 -5.89 -16.38
C LEU A 470 -26.89 -6.89 -17.53
N LYS A 471 -27.91 -6.63 -18.37
CA LYS A 471 -28.26 -7.46 -19.54
C LYS A 471 -27.10 -7.60 -20.53
N HIS A 472 -26.40 -6.50 -20.83
CA HIS A 472 -25.32 -6.43 -21.82
C HIS A 472 -23.91 -6.60 -21.22
N ARG A 473 -23.80 -7.29 -20.07
CA ARG A 473 -22.54 -7.42 -19.30
C ARG A 473 -21.30 -7.84 -20.10
N LYS A 474 -21.43 -8.74 -21.10
CA LYS A 474 -20.28 -9.20 -21.90
C LYS A 474 -19.68 -8.04 -22.70
N PHE A 475 -20.52 -7.32 -23.45
CA PHE A 475 -20.12 -6.14 -24.20
C PHE A 475 -19.54 -5.07 -23.27
N LEU A 476 -20.19 -4.80 -22.13
CA LEU A 476 -19.71 -3.82 -21.16
C LEU A 476 -18.34 -4.19 -20.59
N PHE A 477 -18.10 -5.45 -20.23
CA PHE A 477 -16.76 -5.87 -19.76
C PHE A 477 -15.70 -5.69 -20.84
N THR A 478 -15.98 -6.06 -22.09
CA THR A 478 -15.05 -5.85 -23.21
C THR A 478 -14.75 -4.37 -23.42
N LEU A 479 -15.79 -3.52 -23.43
CA LEU A 479 -15.64 -2.08 -23.58
C LEU A 479 -14.82 -1.47 -22.44
N ILE A 480 -15.13 -1.82 -21.19
CA ILE A 480 -14.38 -1.33 -20.03
C ILE A 480 -12.91 -1.76 -20.15
N LEU A 481 -12.62 -3.02 -20.51
CA LEU A 481 -11.24 -3.50 -20.67
C LEU A 481 -10.48 -2.72 -21.75
N LEU A 482 -11.09 -2.49 -22.92
CA LEU A 482 -10.48 -1.70 -23.99
C LEU A 482 -10.19 -0.27 -23.52
N LEU A 483 -11.13 0.36 -22.83
CA LEU A 483 -10.97 1.70 -22.29
C LEU A 483 -9.90 1.76 -21.18
N ILE A 484 -9.77 0.75 -20.34
CA ILE A 484 -8.68 0.64 -19.35
C ILE A 484 -7.34 0.60 -20.06
N VAL A 485 -7.20 -0.16 -21.16
CA VAL A 485 -5.94 -0.21 -21.92
C VAL A 485 -5.60 1.16 -22.50
N VAL A 486 -6.57 1.86 -23.09
CA VAL A 486 -6.38 3.22 -23.62
C VAL A 486 -6.00 4.19 -22.49
N GLU A 487 -6.72 4.16 -21.37
CA GLU A 487 -6.44 5.02 -20.22
C GLU A 487 -5.06 4.74 -19.61
N THR A 488 -4.64 3.48 -19.57
CA THR A 488 -3.29 3.08 -19.13
C THR A 488 -2.22 3.64 -20.05
N ALA A 489 -2.44 3.55 -21.37
CA ALA A 489 -1.50 4.10 -22.35
C ALA A 489 -1.39 5.63 -22.22
N VAL A 490 -2.51 6.33 -22.06
CA VAL A 490 -2.55 7.78 -21.80
C VAL A 490 -1.85 8.11 -20.48
N PHE A 491 -2.08 7.32 -19.42
CA PHE A 491 -1.39 7.50 -18.14
C PHE A 491 0.11 7.38 -18.28
N ILE A 492 0.60 6.29 -18.90
CA ILE A 492 2.03 6.05 -19.11
C ILE A 492 2.63 7.20 -19.93
N TYR A 493 1.95 7.63 -20.99
CA TYR A 493 2.41 8.76 -21.81
C TYR A 493 2.49 10.07 -21.02
N ALA A 494 1.41 10.45 -20.32
CA ALA A 494 1.37 11.68 -19.53
C ALA A 494 2.40 11.66 -18.39
N TYR A 495 2.59 10.50 -17.77
CA TYR A 495 3.59 10.30 -16.74
C TYR A 495 5.00 10.45 -17.33
N TYR A 496 5.29 9.79 -18.46
CA TYR A 496 6.58 9.90 -19.14
C TYR A 496 6.90 11.34 -19.55
N ASP A 497 5.94 12.06 -20.12
CA ASP A 497 6.08 13.47 -20.49
C ASP A 497 6.32 14.37 -19.27
N TYR A 498 5.65 14.09 -18.14
CA TYR A 498 5.87 14.80 -16.88
C TYR A 498 7.31 14.64 -16.37
N PHE A 499 7.84 13.41 -16.41
CA PHE A 499 9.21 13.16 -15.98
C PHE A 499 10.23 13.79 -16.93
N LEU A 500 10.02 13.67 -18.25
CA LEU A 500 10.91 14.28 -19.23
C LEU A 500 10.94 15.81 -19.13
N SER A 501 9.79 16.46 -18.94
CA SER A 501 9.71 17.92 -18.79
C SER A 501 10.37 18.39 -17.49
N THR A 502 10.13 17.69 -16.38
CA THR A 502 10.79 17.96 -15.09
C THR A 502 12.31 17.78 -15.21
N TRP A 503 12.76 16.75 -15.92
CA TRP A 503 14.18 16.49 -16.12
C TRP A 503 14.87 17.55 -16.98
N LYS A 504 14.28 17.92 -18.12
CA LYS A 504 14.77 19.05 -18.94
C LYS A 504 14.87 20.35 -18.15
N PHE A 505 13.98 20.54 -17.19
CA PHE A 505 14.04 21.69 -16.28
C PHE A 505 15.21 21.58 -15.29
N LEU A 506 15.43 20.40 -14.69
CA LEU A 506 16.58 20.17 -13.79
C LEU A 506 17.92 20.29 -14.52
N ASP A 507 18.03 19.79 -15.75
CA ASP A 507 19.23 19.94 -16.57
C ASP A 507 19.54 21.42 -16.88
N LYS A 508 18.51 22.24 -17.11
CA LYS A 508 18.71 23.70 -17.25
C LYS A 508 19.23 24.33 -15.97
N ILE A 509 18.76 23.88 -14.80
CA ILE A 509 19.26 24.36 -13.50
C ILE A 509 20.69 23.86 -13.25
N SER A 510 21.06 22.66 -13.72
CA SER A 510 22.40 22.09 -13.47
C SER A 510 23.48 22.86 -14.21
N VAL A 511 23.19 23.26 -15.44
CA VAL A 511 24.01 24.17 -16.25
C VAL A 511 24.12 25.56 -15.60
N LEU A 512 23.10 26.03 -14.89
CA LEU A 512 23.14 27.32 -14.16
C LEU A 512 23.89 27.22 -12.81
N SER A 513 23.84 26.08 -12.13
CA SER A 513 24.47 25.89 -10.81
C SER A 513 25.99 25.64 -10.88
N THR A 514 26.46 25.06 -11.99
CA THR A 514 27.90 24.96 -12.30
C THR A 514 28.53 26.33 -12.52
N TRP A 515 27.73 27.37 -12.77
CA TRP A 515 28.17 28.76 -12.88
C TRP A 515 28.28 29.50 -11.53
N THR A 516 27.65 29.03 -10.45
CA THR A 516 27.55 29.80 -9.18
C THR A 516 28.32 29.21 -8.00
N GLY A 517 29.04 28.08 -8.15
CA GLY A 517 30.03 27.61 -7.17
C GLY A 517 29.51 27.24 -5.77
N GLN A 518 28.19 27.22 -5.54
CA GLN A 518 27.58 26.92 -4.24
C GLN A 518 26.33 26.06 -4.44
N ASN A 519 26.40 24.76 -4.12
CA ASN A 519 25.37 24.04 -3.35
C ASN A 519 25.65 22.53 -3.22
N SER A 520 25.69 22.05 -1.98
CA SER A 520 25.89 20.65 -1.58
C SER A 520 24.75 19.70 -1.98
N ALA A 521 23.55 20.22 -2.26
CA ALA A 521 22.42 19.44 -2.77
C ALA A 521 22.63 18.97 -4.22
N TYR A 522 23.43 19.71 -5.00
CA TYR A 522 23.72 19.39 -6.40
C TYR A 522 24.66 18.19 -6.56
N ASN A 523 25.61 18.02 -5.64
CA ASN A 523 26.55 16.90 -5.64
C ASN A 523 25.88 15.54 -5.39
N ILE A 524 24.68 15.50 -4.80
CA ILE A 524 23.93 14.25 -4.60
C ILE A 524 23.26 13.81 -5.91
N PHE A 525 22.66 14.74 -6.67
CA PHE A 525 22.08 14.43 -7.97
C PHE A 525 23.14 14.16 -9.05
N PHE A 526 24.25 14.90 -9.04
CA PHE A 526 25.34 14.72 -10.01
C PHE A 526 26.17 13.44 -9.76
N LYS A 527 26.25 12.94 -8.51
CA LYS A 527 26.81 11.61 -8.25
C LYS A 527 25.92 10.49 -8.78
N ILE A 528 24.60 10.68 -8.87
CA ILE A 528 23.68 9.67 -9.42
C ILE A 528 23.90 9.50 -10.93
N SER A 529 24.23 10.57 -11.68
CA SER A 529 24.52 10.47 -13.12
C SER A 529 25.89 9.88 -13.46
N GLN A 530 26.80 9.70 -12.48
CA GLN A 530 28.09 9.05 -12.70
C GLN A 530 28.06 7.52 -12.45
N PHE A 531 26.91 6.97 -12.03
CA PHE A 531 26.71 5.53 -11.83
C PHE A 531 25.85 4.85 -12.91
N THR A 532 25.45 5.61 -13.94
CA THR A 532 24.95 5.11 -15.23
C THR A 532 26.06 5.19 -16.24
#